data_AF-X1D755-F1
#
_entry.id   AF-X1D755-F1
#
_cell.length_a   1.000
_cell.length_b   1.000
_cell.length_c   1.000
_cell.angle_alpha   90.00
_cell.angle_beta   90.00
_cell.angle_gamma   90.00
#
_symmetry.space_group_name_H-M   'P 1'
#
loop_
_entity.id
_entity.type
_entity.pdbx_description
1 polymer ?
#
loop_
_entity_poly.entity_id
_entity_poly.type
_entity_poly.pdbx_seq_one_letter_code
_entity_poly.pdbx_strand_id
1 'polypeptide(L)'
;SFLTPGEDVFELNRFDAIYLLGLGELDRFFPEKIPLVDHLDFFSNWGIGVKKLAGLHLDIDYSPQKSSQAMSFALRIPQNIHLVMNPQGGWVDLETLFHEMGHALSHTFTSRELSPSEKDFFTSNALSETYAFLLQNITLSPPFLERQLKLSPREIEAITF
;
A
#
# COMPACT_ATOMS: atom_id res chain seq x y z
N SER A 1 -9.46 -13.69 9.97
CA SER A 1 -10.19 -14.31 11.12
C SER A 1 -10.31 -13.25 12.19
N PHE A 2 -11.51 -13.09 12.76
CA PHE A 2 -11.73 -12.18 13.88
C PHE A 2 -10.92 -12.66 15.09
N LEU A 3 -10.16 -11.75 15.69
CA LEU A 3 -9.24 -12.02 16.80
C LEU A 3 -9.99 -12.63 18.00
N THR A 4 -9.65 -13.86 18.34
CA THR A 4 -9.91 -14.42 19.67
C THR A 4 -8.90 -13.85 20.67
N PRO A 5 -9.30 -13.51 21.91
CA PRO A 5 -8.38 -12.98 22.91
C PRO A 5 -7.39 -14.08 23.33
N GLY A 6 -6.09 -13.89 23.07
CA GLY A 6 -5.05 -14.79 23.59
C GLY A 6 -3.80 -15.01 22.75
N GLU A 7 -3.61 -14.34 21.60
CA GLU A 7 -2.33 -14.44 20.88
C GLU A 7 -1.24 -13.58 21.54
N ASP A 8 -0.03 -14.14 21.56
CA ASP A 8 1.12 -13.63 22.30
C ASP A 8 1.58 -12.28 21.73
N VAL A 9 1.78 -11.29 22.59
CA VAL A 9 2.13 -9.90 22.24
C VAL A 9 3.46 -9.82 21.47
N PHE A 10 4.23 -10.91 21.44
CA PHE A 10 5.55 -11.00 20.82
C PHE A 10 5.55 -11.28 19.31
N GLU A 11 4.41 -11.51 18.66
CA GLU A 11 4.34 -11.63 17.19
C GLU A 11 3.84 -10.36 16.47
N LEU A 12 3.71 -9.24 17.20
CA LEU A 12 3.32 -7.97 16.60
C LEU A 12 4.48 -7.37 15.78
N ASN A 13 4.29 -7.23 14.48
CA ASN A 13 5.22 -6.53 13.61
C ASN A 13 4.94 -5.02 13.59
N ARG A 14 5.79 -4.22 12.92
CA ARG A 14 5.62 -2.74 12.86
C ARG A 14 4.25 -2.32 12.30
N PHE A 15 3.70 -3.09 11.36
CA PHE A 15 2.40 -2.84 10.76
C PHE A 15 1.27 -3.18 11.73
N ASP A 16 1.42 -4.19 12.59
CA ASP A 16 0.45 -4.49 13.65
C ASP A 16 0.45 -3.41 14.75
N ALA A 17 1.61 -2.82 15.04
CA ALA A 17 1.72 -1.68 15.96
C ALA A 17 1.07 -0.41 15.38
N ILE A 18 1.23 -0.15 14.07
CA ILE A 18 0.55 0.96 13.37
C ILE A 18 -0.97 0.70 13.30
N TYR A 19 -1.38 -0.55 13.05
CA TYR A 19 -2.77 -1.03 13.06
C TYR A 19 -3.45 -0.80 14.41
N LEU A 20 -2.76 -1.15 15.52
CA LEU A 20 -3.28 -0.98 16.88
C LEU A 20 -3.39 0.48 17.33
N LEU A 21 -2.63 1.39 16.72
CA LEU A 21 -2.47 2.76 17.22
C LEU A 21 -3.35 3.83 16.56
N GLY A 22 -4.22 3.55 15.56
CA GLY A 22 -5.06 4.68 15.12
C GLY A 22 -6.12 4.60 14.03
N LEU A 23 -6.45 3.46 13.38
CA LEU A 23 -7.15 3.57 12.07
C LEU A 23 -8.46 2.80 11.92
N GLY A 24 -8.82 1.88 12.84
CA GLY A 24 -10.14 1.21 12.79
C GLY A 24 -11.33 2.18 12.91
N GLU A 25 -11.13 3.37 13.47
CA GLU A 25 -12.15 4.42 13.54
C GLU A 25 -12.50 5.03 12.17
N LEU A 26 -11.58 4.93 11.20
CA LEU A 26 -11.76 5.46 9.85
C LEU A 26 -12.48 4.48 8.92
N ASP A 27 -12.62 3.21 9.30
CA ASP A 27 -13.31 2.20 8.49
C ASP A 27 -14.74 2.63 8.13
N ARG A 28 -15.39 3.41 9.01
CA ARG A 28 -16.72 4.00 8.77
C ARG A 28 -16.78 4.89 7.52
N PHE A 29 -15.65 5.47 7.11
CA PHE A 29 -15.53 6.34 5.95
C PHE A 29 -15.00 5.59 4.73
N PHE A 30 -14.60 4.32 4.87
CA PHE A 30 -14.07 3.56 3.74
C PHE A 30 -15.20 3.15 2.78
N PRO A 31 -15.10 3.46 1.47
CA PRO A 31 -16.14 3.13 0.51
C PRO A 31 -16.08 1.63 0.14
N GLU A 32 -16.78 0.78 0.89
CA GLU A 32 -16.85 -0.69 0.66
C GLU A 32 -17.27 -1.10 -0.77
N LYS A 33 -17.85 -0.19 -1.55
CA LYS A 33 -18.35 -0.45 -2.90
C LYS A 33 -17.26 -0.38 -3.98
N ILE A 34 -16.08 0.15 -3.67
CA ILE A 34 -14.97 0.28 -4.63
C ILE A 34 -13.96 -0.83 -4.32
N PRO A 35 -13.63 -1.70 -5.29
CA PRO A 35 -12.58 -2.69 -5.11
C PRO A 35 -11.25 -2.01 -4.72
N LEU A 36 -10.53 -2.58 -3.75
CA LEU A 36 -9.28 -2.02 -3.24
C LEU A 36 -8.28 -1.69 -4.36
N VAL A 37 -8.14 -2.60 -5.34
CA VAL A 37 -7.28 -2.45 -6.53
C VAL A 37 -7.62 -1.23 -7.38
N ASP A 38 -8.87 -0.76 -7.38
CA ASP A 38 -9.30 0.35 -8.22
C ASP A 38 -8.83 1.71 -7.67
N HIS A 39 -8.50 1.80 -6.38
CA HIS A 39 -7.86 3.00 -5.84
C HIS A 39 -6.47 3.26 -6.43
N LEU A 40 -5.83 2.23 -7.02
CA LEU A 40 -4.58 2.39 -7.76
C LEU A 40 -4.74 3.23 -9.05
N ASP A 41 -5.96 3.46 -9.52
CA ASP A 41 -6.19 4.34 -10.67
C ASP A 41 -5.80 5.80 -10.35
N PHE A 42 -5.61 6.14 -9.06
CA PHE A 42 -4.96 7.35 -8.61
C PHE A 42 -3.66 7.66 -9.36
N PHE A 43 -2.81 6.65 -9.62
CA PHE A 43 -1.52 6.84 -10.28
C PHE A 43 -1.64 7.30 -11.74
N SER A 44 -2.81 7.14 -12.36
CA SER A 44 -3.08 7.68 -13.70
C SER A 44 -3.03 9.21 -13.73
N ASN A 45 -3.28 9.88 -12.59
CA ASN A 45 -3.10 11.34 -12.48
C ASN A 45 -1.63 11.77 -12.65
N TRP A 46 -0.69 10.85 -12.47
CA TRP A 46 0.75 11.06 -12.71
C TRP A 46 1.21 10.46 -14.03
N GLY A 47 0.28 9.98 -14.87
CA GLY A 47 0.60 9.27 -16.11
C GLY A 47 1.13 7.85 -15.90
N ILE A 48 0.96 7.27 -14.71
CA ILE A 48 1.47 5.94 -14.36
C ILE A 48 0.32 4.93 -14.36
N GLY A 49 0.27 4.08 -15.38
CA GLY A 49 -0.69 2.98 -15.46
C GLY A 49 -0.23 1.73 -14.72
N VAL A 50 -0.30 1.71 -13.39
CA VAL A 50 0.29 0.63 -12.56
C VAL A 50 -0.24 -0.77 -12.86
N LYS A 51 -1.54 -0.92 -13.18
CA LYS A 51 -2.15 -2.21 -13.55
C LYS A 51 -1.56 -2.82 -14.84
N LYS A 52 -0.81 -2.05 -15.63
CA LYS A 52 -0.16 -2.46 -16.88
C LYS A 52 1.33 -2.10 -16.92
N LEU A 53 1.91 -1.70 -15.79
CA LEU A 53 3.29 -1.23 -15.73
C LEU A 53 4.23 -2.42 -15.91
N ALA A 54 5.10 -2.35 -16.92
CA ALA A 54 6.01 -3.43 -17.23
C ALA A 54 6.97 -3.71 -16.06
N GLY A 55 7.01 -4.97 -15.62
CA GLY A 55 7.85 -5.42 -14.52
C GLY A 55 7.21 -5.31 -13.14
N LEU A 56 6.01 -4.73 -13.02
CA LEU A 56 5.20 -4.76 -11.81
C LEU A 56 4.11 -5.82 -11.91
N HIS A 57 4.04 -6.68 -10.91
CA HIS A 57 3.07 -7.75 -10.78
C HIS A 57 2.26 -7.54 -9.50
N LEU A 58 0.93 -7.50 -9.63
CA LEU A 58 0.02 -7.31 -8.49
C LEU A 58 -0.71 -8.61 -8.20
N ASP A 59 -0.55 -9.12 -6.98
CA ASP A 59 -1.29 -10.26 -6.44
C ASP A 59 -2.06 -9.82 -5.19
N ILE A 60 -3.16 -9.12 -5.43
CA ILE A 60 -3.95 -8.40 -4.41
C ILE A 60 -5.39 -8.90 -4.32
N ASP A 61 -5.71 -10.00 -5.00
CA ASP A 61 -6.99 -10.66 -4.85
C ASP A 61 -7.02 -11.48 -3.56
N TYR A 62 -8.20 -11.52 -2.94
CA TYR A 62 -8.44 -12.32 -1.74
C TYR A 62 -8.24 -13.82 -2.03
N SER A 63 -7.54 -14.49 -1.13
CA SER A 63 -7.40 -15.94 -1.14
C SER A 63 -7.33 -16.48 0.29
N PRO A 64 -8.08 -17.55 0.63
CA PRO A 64 -8.02 -18.16 1.95
C PRO A 64 -6.67 -18.86 2.22
N GLN A 65 -5.84 -19.09 1.20
CA GLN A 65 -4.50 -19.67 1.33
C GLN A 65 -3.39 -18.63 1.50
N LYS A 66 -3.69 -17.34 1.32
CA LYS A 66 -2.69 -16.25 1.39
C LYS A 66 -2.61 -15.68 2.81
N SER A 67 -1.39 -15.38 3.27
CA SER A 67 -1.18 -14.66 4.53
C SER A 67 -1.86 -13.29 4.51
N SER A 68 -2.31 -12.79 5.66
CA SER A 68 -2.83 -11.43 5.82
C SER A 68 -1.74 -10.35 5.66
N GLN A 69 -0.47 -10.73 5.76
CA GLN A 69 0.64 -9.78 5.62
C GLN A 69 0.83 -9.36 4.17
N ALA A 70 0.80 -8.05 3.91
CA ALA A 70 1.15 -7.47 2.63
C ALA A 70 2.67 -7.24 2.54
N MET A 71 3.23 -7.47 1.35
CA MET A 71 4.66 -7.30 1.08
C MET A 71 4.94 -6.99 -0.40
N SER A 72 5.96 -6.17 -0.64
CA SER A 72 6.59 -5.93 -1.95
C SER A 72 7.93 -6.67 -2.07
N PHE A 73 8.06 -7.54 -3.07
CA PHE A 73 9.28 -8.29 -3.39
C PHE A 73 9.90 -7.81 -4.69
N ALA A 74 11.17 -7.42 -4.64
CA ALA A 74 11.95 -7.14 -5.83
C ALA A 74 12.81 -8.36 -6.21
N LEU A 75 12.28 -9.23 -7.08
CA LEU A 75 13.01 -10.42 -7.55
C LEU A 75 14.09 -10.05 -8.59
N ARG A 76 13.86 -9.00 -9.37
CA ARG A 76 14.83 -8.42 -10.29
C ARG A 76 14.50 -6.96 -10.57
N ILE A 77 15.36 -6.03 -10.17
CA ILE A 77 15.11 -4.61 -10.36
C ILE A 77 15.53 -4.16 -11.78
N PRO A 78 14.70 -3.39 -12.52
CA PRO A 78 13.28 -3.08 -12.31
C PRO A 78 12.29 -4.07 -12.95
N GLN A 79 12.75 -5.19 -13.49
CA GLN A 79 11.97 -6.04 -14.41
C GLN A 79 10.98 -7.01 -13.76
N ASN A 80 11.11 -7.30 -12.48
CA ASN A 80 10.31 -8.32 -11.81
C ASN A 80 10.11 -7.93 -10.33
N ILE A 81 9.06 -7.16 -10.09
CA ILE A 81 8.63 -6.66 -8.79
C ILE A 81 7.22 -7.19 -8.54
N HIS A 82 7.00 -7.82 -7.38
CA HIS A 82 5.71 -8.37 -6.99
C HIS A 82 5.19 -7.63 -5.76
N LEU A 83 3.97 -7.12 -5.83
CA LEU A 83 3.22 -6.68 -4.66
C LEU A 83 2.17 -7.75 -4.34
N VAL A 84 2.29 -8.36 -3.17
CA VAL A 84 1.39 -9.41 -2.69
C VAL A 84 0.63 -8.88 -1.48
N MET A 85 -0.69 -9.01 -1.52
CA MET A 85 -1.58 -8.62 -0.42
C MET A 85 -2.79 -9.55 -0.37
N ASN A 86 -3.29 -9.84 0.84
CA ASN A 86 -4.57 -10.50 1.04
C ASN A 86 -5.54 -9.51 1.71
N PRO A 87 -6.42 -8.84 0.94
CA PRO A 87 -7.27 -7.80 1.50
C PRO A 87 -8.22 -8.35 2.56
N GLN A 88 -8.30 -7.66 3.70
CA GLN A 88 -9.27 -7.89 4.76
C GLN A 88 -10.43 -6.89 4.75
N GLY A 89 -10.32 -5.83 3.94
CA GLY A 89 -11.23 -4.70 3.86
C GLY A 89 -10.83 -3.54 4.79
N GLY A 90 -11.43 -2.38 4.54
CA GLY A 90 -11.28 -1.20 5.38
C GLY A 90 -10.14 -0.26 4.99
N TRP A 91 -9.94 0.74 5.83
CA TRP A 91 -9.00 1.83 5.62
C TRP A 91 -7.55 1.36 5.65
N VAL A 92 -7.26 0.45 6.59
CA VAL A 92 -5.92 -0.12 6.80
C VAL A 92 -5.41 -0.76 5.50
N ASP A 93 -6.26 -1.52 4.83
CA ASP A 93 -5.92 -2.16 3.56
C ASP A 93 -5.51 -1.14 2.48
N LEU A 94 -6.17 0.01 2.42
CA LEU A 94 -5.83 1.08 1.48
C LEU A 94 -4.45 1.66 1.78
N GLU A 95 -4.18 1.98 3.04
CA GLU A 95 -2.88 2.51 3.45
C GLU A 95 -1.76 1.49 3.22
N THR A 96 -1.98 0.23 3.60
CA THR A 96 -1.04 -0.86 3.38
C THR A 96 -0.77 -1.06 1.89
N LEU A 97 -1.80 -1.06 1.04
CA LEU A 97 -1.63 -1.15 -0.41
C LEU A 97 -0.77 0.00 -0.95
N PHE A 98 -1.03 1.23 -0.52
CA PHE A 98 -0.26 2.40 -0.97
C PHE A 98 1.18 2.42 -0.41
N HIS A 99 1.39 1.91 0.81
CA HIS A 99 2.70 1.71 1.40
C HIS A 99 3.54 0.76 0.56
N GLU A 100 3.01 -0.45 0.29
CA GLU A 100 3.69 -1.45 -0.54
C GLU A 100 3.87 -0.98 -1.98
N MET A 101 2.94 -0.17 -2.50
CA MET A 101 3.11 0.47 -3.81
C MET A 101 4.30 1.43 -3.83
N GLY A 102 4.62 2.10 -2.71
CA GLY A 102 5.80 2.96 -2.63
C GLY A 102 7.09 2.18 -2.81
N HIS A 103 7.21 1.04 -2.13
CA HIS A 103 8.32 0.10 -2.33
C HIS A 103 8.35 -0.46 -3.76
N ALA A 104 7.20 -0.84 -4.30
CA ALA A 104 7.13 -1.46 -5.61
C ALA A 104 7.51 -0.47 -6.73
N LEU A 105 7.00 0.76 -6.67
CA LEU A 105 7.27 1.79 -7.66
C LEU A 105 8.70 2.31 -7.57
N SER A 106 9.29 2.46 -6.37
CA SER A 106 10.70 2.89 -6.26
C SER A 106 11.64 1.92 -6.96
N HIS A 107 11.39 0.61 -6.84
CA HIS A 107 12.14 -0.40 -7.56
C HIS A 107 11.81 -0.43 -9.06
N THR A 108 10.53 -0.34 -9.43
CA THR A 108 10.09 -0.42 -10.84
C THR A 108 10.60 0.75 -11.68
N PHE A 109 10.77 1.94 -11.07
CA PHE A 109 11.30 3.12 -11.75
C PHE A 109 12.83 3.27 -11.65
N THR A 110 13.52 2.31 -11.04
CA THR A 110 14.99 2.30 -11.03
C THR A 110 15.52 2.10 -12.45
N SER A 111 16.54 2.88 -12.85
CA SER A 111 17.09 2.83 -14.21
C SER A 111 17.62 1.44 -14.56
N ARG A 112 17.29 0.97 -15.77
CA ARG A 112 17.76 -0.31 -16.31
C ARG A 112 19.26 -0.30 -16.60
N GLU A 113 19.86 0.88 -16.78
CA GLU A 113 21.26 1.06 -17.15
C GLU A 113 22.22 0.88 -15.97
N LEU A 114 21.72 0.98 -14.73
CA LEU A 114 22.53 0.73 -13.54
C LEU A 114 23.03 -0.72 -13.51
N SER A 115 24.23 -0.93 -12.96
CA SER A 115 24.76 -2.27 -12.74
C SER A 115 23.86 -3.07 -11.78
N PRO A 116 23.83 -4.40 -11.86
CA PRO A 116 23.13 -5.22 -10.85
C PRO A 116 23.58 -4.89 -9.43
N SER A 117 24.87 -4.60 -9.23
CA SER A 117 25.37 -4.21 -7.92
C SER A 117 24.73 -2.94 -7.38
N GLU A 118 24.60 -1.90 -8.19
CA GLU A 118 23.95 -0.63 -7.83
C GLU A 118 22.47 -0.80 -7.53
N LYS A 119 21.79 -1.73 -8.20
CA LYS A 119 20.38 -2.02 -8.01
C LYS A 119 20.10 -2.87 -6.78
N ASP A 120 20.90 -3.92 -6.57
CA ASP A 120 20.57 -4.99 -5.62
C ASP A 120 21.25 -4.82 -4.26
N PHE A 121 22.39 -4.13 -4.17
CA PHE A 121 23.19 -4.03 -2.93
C PHE A 121 23.26 -2.61 -2.33
N PHE A 122 22.88 -1.58 -3.06
CA PHE A 122 22.90 -0.18 -2.57
C PHE A 122 21.51 0.38 -2.27
N THR A 123 20.50 -0.48 -2.09
CA THR A 123 19.16 -0.05 -1.68
C THR A 123 19.20 0.51 -0.27
N SER A 124 18.98 1.83 -0.14
CA SER A 124 18.76 2.45 1.17
C SER A 124 17.36 2.11 1.67
N ASN A 125 17.27 1.36 2.77
CA ASN A 125 15.98 1.06 3.42
C ASN A 125 15.23 2.34 3.79
N ALA A 126 15.94 3.38 4.25
CA ALA A 126 15.34 4.66 4.58
C ALA A 126 14.74 5.35 3.34
N LEU A 127 15.41 5.27 2.18
CA LEU A 127 14.87 5.81 0.93
C LEU A 127 13.63 5.01 0.49
N SER A 128 13.68 3.69 0.59
CA SER A 128 12.54 2.81 0.27
C SER A 128 11.31 3.14 1.13
N GLU A 129 11.50 3.26 2.45
CA GLU A 129 10.46 3.66 3.40
C GLU A 129 9.97 5.10 3.18
N THR A 130 10.82 5.99 2.66
CA THR A 130 10.41 7.36 2.32
C THR A 130 9.37 7.36 1.20
N TYR A 131 9.55 6.53 0.16
CA TYR A 131 8.53 6.35 -0.88
C TYR A 131 7.27 5.68 -0.34
N ALA A 132 7.40 4.65 0.50
CA ALA A 132 6.28 3.95 1.11
C ALA A 132 5.40 4.88 1.95
N PHE A 133 6.00 5.61 2.89
CA PHE A 133 5.26 6.57 3.72
C PHE A 133 4.73 7.77 2.93
N LEU A 134 5.43 8.23 1.89
CA LEU A 134 4.91 9.28 1.02
C LEU A 134 3.58 8.85 0.37
N LEU A 135 3.54 7.66 -0.23
CA LEU A 135 2.34 7.17 -0.91
C LEU A 135 1.24 6.79 0.09
N GLN A 136 1.60 6.20 1.23
CA GLN A 136 0.65 5.96 2.32
C GLN A 136 -0.03 7.26 2.76
N ASN A 137 0.75 8.30 3.08
CA ASN A 137 0.20 9.58 3.56
C ASN A 137 -0.66 10.31 2.50
N ILE A 138 -0.42 10.07 1.20
CA ILE A 138 -1.26 10.63 0.14
C ILE A 138 -2.72 10.17 0.28
N THR A 139 -2.97 8.97 0.81
CA THR A 139 -4.34 8.44 1.01
C THR A 139 -5.16 9.30 1.98
N LEU A 140 -4.49 10.02 2.89
CA LEU A 140 -5.11 10.94 3.86
C LEU A 140 -5.21 12.38 3.34
N SER A 141 -4.67 12.67 2.16
CA SER A 141 -4.71 14.03 1.61
C SER A 141 -6.13 14.39 1.16
N PRO A 142 -6.64 15.61 1.43
CA PRO A 142 -7.98 16.03 1.00
C PRO A 142 -8.28 15.76 -0.49
N PRO A 143 -7.33 16.00 -1.43
CA PRO A 143 -7.54 15.70 -2.84
C PRO A 143 -7.77 14.20 -3.13
N PHE A 144 -7.14 13.31 -2.38
CA PHE A 144 -7.33 11.86 -2.50
C PHE A 144 -8.68 11.46 -1.92
N LEU A 145 -9.00 11.93 -0.71
CA LEU A 145 -10.26 11.66 -0.02
C LEU A 145 -11.47 12.05 -0.87
N GLU A 146 -11.43 13.24 -1.46
CA GLU A 146 -12.48 13.74 -2.33
C GLU A 146 -12.59 12.94 -3.64
N ARG A 147 -11.47 12.76 -4.35
CA ARG A 147 -11.53 12.25 -5.73
C ARG A 147 -11.48 10.74 -5.85
N GLN A 148 -10.77 10.06 -4.96
CA GLN A 148 -10.60 8.61 -4.99
C GLN A 148 -11.59 7.91 -4.06
N LEU A 149 -11.79 8.43 -2.85
CA LEU A 149 -12.74 7.86 -1.88
C LEU A 149 -14.15 8.43 -2.00
N LYS A 150 -14.34 9.52 -2.77
CA LYS A 150 -15.64 10.17 -2.99
C LYS A 150 -16.30 10.67 -1.69
N LEU A 151 -15.48 11.05 -0.72
CA LEU A 151 -15.96 11.58 0.55
C LEU A 151 -16.51 13.00 0.38
N SER A 152 -17.55 13.30 1.16
CA SER A 152 -18.11 14.64 1.26
C SER A 152 -17.16 15.58 2.01
N PRO A 153 -17.27 16.91 1.81
CA PRO A 153 -16.44 17.87 2.53
C PRO A 153 -16.48 17.72 4.06
N ARG A 154 -17.65 17.33 4.61
CA ARG A 154 -17.84 17.10 6.05
C ARG A 154 -17.08 15.86 6.55
N GLU A 155 -17.04 14.79 5.77
CA GLU A 155 -16.29 13.58 6.11
C GLU A 155 -14.78 13.85 6.02
N ILE A 156 -14.34 14.59 5.00
CA ILE A 156 -12.93 15.01 4.86
C ILE A 156 -12.50 15.84 6.08
N GLU A 157 -13.29 16.84 6.48
CA GLU A 157 -13.01 17.66 7.65
C GLU A 157 -12.85 16.81 8.91
N ALA A 158 -13.71 15.80 9.12
CA ALA A 158 -13.65 14.89 10.26
C ALA A 158 -12.44 13.94 10.28
N ILE A 159 -11.77 13.74 9.14
CA ILE A 159 -10.56 12.90 9.01
C ILE A 159 -9.30 13.75 9.21
N THR A 160 -9.33 15.01 8.76
CA THR A 160 -8.13 15.88 8.73
C THR A 160 -7.93 16.74 9.98
N PHE A 161 -8.89 16.74 10.91
CA PHE A 161 -8.88 17.53 12.17
C PHE A 161 -9.27 16.66 13.36
#